data_AF-A0A399ZBM3-F1
#
_entry.id   AF-A0A399ZBM3-F1
#
_cell.length_a   1.000
_cell.length_b   1.000
_cell.length_c   1.000
_cell.angle_alpha   90.00
_cell.angle_beta   90.00
_cell.angle_gamma   90.00
#
_symmetry.space_group_name_H-M   'P 1'
#
loop_
_entity.id
_entity.type
_entity.pdbx_description
1 polymer ?
#
loop_
_entity_poly.entity_id
_entity_poly.type
_entity_poly.pdbx_seq_one_letter_code
_entity_poly.pdbx_strand_id
1 'polypeptide(L)' 'MTKHKTPLRVAIIGTGRRSDYLYGPIIRALPAEVELVAVWGRSEESA' A
#
# COMPACT_ATOMS: atom_id res chain seq x y z
N MET A 1 -10.68 23.57 -12.22
CA MET A 1 -11.51 22.43 -11.76
C MET A 1 -10.61 21.46 -11.00
N THR A 2 -10.62 21.49 -9.67
CA THR A 2 -9.95 20.48 -8.85
C THR A 2 -10.75 19.19 -8.96
N LYS A 3 -10.27 18.26 -9.77
CA LYS A 3 -10.85 16.91 -9.86
C LYS A 3 -10.67 16.28 -8.48
N HIS A 4 -11.77 16.02 -7.75
CA HIS A 4 -11.70 15.16 -6.57
C HIS A 4 -11.06 13.85 -7.03
N LYS A 5 -9.82 13.63 -6.60
CA LYS A 5 -9.04 12.46 -6.98
C LYS A 5 -9.46 11.37 -6.00
N THR A 6 -10.30 10.44 -6.44
CA THR A 6 -10.55 9.24 -5.65
C THR A 6 -9.22 8.51 -5.48
N PRO A 7 -8.77 8.21 -4.25
CA PRO A 7 -7.52 7.50 -4.04
C PRO A 7 -7.50 6.15 -4.75
N LEU A 8 -6.34 5.77 -5.29
CA LEU A 8 -6.14 4.45 -5.85
C LEU A 8 -6.06 3.45 -4.69
N ARG A 9 -6.98 2.49 -4.67
CA ARG A 9 -7.00 1.42 -3.68
C ARG A 9 -5.96 0.36 -4.07
N VAL A 10 -5.00 0.09 -3.20
CA VAL A 10 -3.90 -0.85 -3.44
C VAL A 10 -3.81 -1.91 -2.36
N ALA A 11 -3.35 -3.09 -2.73
CA ALA A 11 -2.99 -4.16 -1.81
C ALA A 11 -1.50 -4.51 -1.98
N ILE A 12 -0.80 -4.79 -0.89
CA ILE A 12 0.55 -5.36 -0.94
C ILE A 12 0.41 -6.88 -0.95
N ILE A 13 0.89 -7.52 -2.02
CA ILE A 13 0.93 -8.99 -2.13
C ILE A 13 2.38 -9.44 -2.00
N GLY A 14 2.65 -10.25 -0.97
CA GLY A 14 3.99 -10.67 -0.60
C GLY A 14 4.67 -9.66 0.33
N THR A 15 4.85 -10.08 1.58
CA THR A 15 5.44 -9.30 2.67
C THR A 15 6.92 -9.62 2.88
N GLY A 16 7.67 -9.77 1.78
CA GLY A 16 9.13 -9.86 1.86
C GLY A 16 9.75 -8.52 2.23
N ARG A 17 11.05 -8.49 2.59
CA ARG A 17 11.78 -7.27 3.03
C ARG A 17 11.53 -6.01 2.19
N ARG A 18 11.31 -6.16 0.88
CA ARG A 18 11.05 -5.04 -0.03
C ARG A 18 9.75 -4.31 0.28
N SER A 19 8.74 -5.01 0.81
CA SER A 19 7.52 -4.38 1.29
C SER A 19 7.80 -3.38 2.42
N ASP A 20 8.73 -3.72 3.34
CA ASP A 20 9.08 -2.87 4.49
C ASP A 20 9.86 -1.62 4.11
N TYR A 21 10.90 -1.74 3.28
CA TYR A 21 11.80 -0.62 2.99
C TYR A 21 11.46 0.16 1.72
N LEU A 22 10.57 -0.34 0.86
CA LEU A 22 10.23 0.30 -0.41
C LEU A 22 8.74 0.57 -0.55
N TYR A 23 7.91 -0.47 -0.63
CA TYR A 23 6.49 -0.29 -0.97
C TYR A 23 5.72 0.41 0.14
N GLY A 24 5.91 0.02 1.41
CA GLY A 24 5.30 0.68 2.56
C GLY A 24 5.64 2.17 2.64
N PRO A 25 6.93 2.56 2.59
CA PRO A 25 7.33 3.97 2.57
C PRO A 25 6.76 4.78 1.40
N ILE A 26 6.73 4.21 0.18
CA ILE A 26 6.15 4.89 -0.99
C ILE A 26 4.66 5.17 -0.78
N ILE A 27 3.90 4.19 -0.30
CA ILE A 27 2.46 4.36 -0.05
C ILE A 27 2.21 5.41 1.03
N ARG A 28 2.99 5.40 2.12
CA ARG A 28 2.89 6.40 3.18
C ARG A 28 3.21 7.83 2.70
N ALA A 29 4.03 7.97 1.67
CA ALA A 29 4.37 9.27 1.09
C ALA A 29 3.29 9.83 0.15
N LEU A 30 2.24 9.06 -0.16
CA LEU A 30 1.19 9.41 -1.14
C LEU A 30 -0.24 9.32 -0.53
N PRO A 31 -0.51 9.97 0.62
CA PRO A 31 -1.76 9.78 1.36
C PRO A 31 -3.00 10.38 0.67
N ALA A 32 -2.83 11.30 -0.28
CA ALA A 32 -3.94 11.88 -1.04
C ALA A 32 -4.23 11.09 -2.33
N GLU A 33 -3.30 10.26 -2.76
CA GLU A 33 -3.33 9.55 -4.03
C GLU A 33 -3.64 8.08 -3.87
N VAL A 34 -3.32 7.48 -2.72
CA VAL A 34 -3.37 6.02 -2.52
C VAL A 34 -3.99 5.66 -1.17
N GLU A 35 -4.80 4.60 -1.18
CA GLU A 35 -5.35 3.96 0.01
C GLU A 35 -4.87 2.51 0.07
N LEU A 36 -4.13 2.13 1.12
CA LEU A 36 -3.78 0.74 1.37
C LEU A 36 -4.98 0.00 1.96
N VAL A 37 -5.53 -0.96 1.22
CA VAL A 37 -6.76 -1.66 1.61
C VAL A 37 -6.54 -3.09 2.07
N ALA A 38 -5.38 -3.68 1.78
CA ALA A 38 -5.03 -5.02 2.21
C ALA A 38 -3.51 -5.28 2.17
N VAL A 39 -3.07 -6.21 3.00
CA VAL A 39 -1.74 -6.82 2.94
C VAL A 39 -1.94 -8.33 2.94
N TRP A 40 -1.29 -9.04 2.02
CA TRP A 40 -1.40 -10.49 1.87
C TRP A 40 -0.03 -11.16 1.92
N GLY A 41 0.20 -11.93 2.99
CA GLY A 41 1.40 -12.72 3.22
C GLY A 41 1.28 -14.18 2.79
N ARG A 42 2.34 -14.96 2.99
CA ARG A 42 2.29 -16.43 2.83
C ARG A 42 1.54 -17.09 3.98
N SER A 43 1.64 -16.51 5.17
CA SER A 43 0.89 -16.84 6.38
C SER A 43 0.36 -15.57 7.02
N GLU A 44 -0.59 -15.71 7.96
CA GLU A 44 -1.14 -14.60 8.72
C GLU A 44 -0.06 -13.84 9.48
N GLU A 45 0.92 -14.54 10.08
CA GLU A 45 2.01 -13.90 10.83
C GLU A 45 2.94 -13.08 9.93
N SER A 46 2.97 -13.40 8.64
CA SER A 46 3.74 -12.63 7.67
C SER A 46 2.94 -11.48 7.07
N ALA A 47 1.60 -11.47 7.18
CA ALA A 47 0.73 -10.46 6.57
C ALA A 47 0.61 -9.22 7.46
#